data_AF-A0ABD2SUT5-F1
#
_entry.id   AF-A0ABD2SUT5-F1
#
_cell.length_a   1.000
_cell.length_b   1.000
_cell.length_c   1.000
_cell.angle_alpha   90.00
_cell.angle_beta   90.00
_cell.angle_gamma   90.00
#
_symmetry.space_group_name_H-M   'P 1'
#
loop_
_entity.id
_entity.type
_entity.pdbx_description
1 polymer ?
#
loop_
_entity_poly.entity_id
_entity_poly.type
_entity_poly.pdbx_seq_one_letter_code
_entity_poly.pdbx_strand_id
1 'polypeptide(L)'
;MVASFNNLKTLAIVAFALALCVQVTLGSVTCENLNKDSCAFAISSTGKRCVLDKSLRRSGEQVYTCRTSEIEADNKLKNRIETDNCVQSCGVNRNTLGISSDSLLECHFTKKLCSPECYKHCPNIVDLYFNLAAGEGVYLPRLCEEQGGNGRRGMAEIRSSGIVTPAPEMGVKPANFMISPAMTPF
;
A
#
# COMPACT_ATOMS: atom_id res chain seq x y z
N MET A 1 59.41 -17.19 10.49
CA MET A 1 57.96 -17.50 10.58
C MET A 1 57.13 -16.45 11.34
N VAL A 2 57.71 -15.56 12.16
CA VAL A 2 56.95 -14.57 12.97
C VAL A 2 56.34 -13.43 12.14
N ALA A 3 56.99 -12.99 11.06
CA ALA A 3 56.49 -11.89 10.22
C ALA A 3 55.16 -12.21 9.51
N SER A 4 54.92 -13.47 9.16
CA SER A 4 53.70 -13.89 8.44
C SER A 4 52.45 -13.88 9.32
N PHE A 5 52.59 -14.17 10.62
CA PHE A 5 51.48 -14.16 11.57
C PHE A 5 51.02 -12.75 11.93
N ASN A 6 51.95 -11.80 11.99
CA ASN A 6 51.63 -10.40 12.30
C ASN A 6 50.83 -9.76 11.16
N ASN A 7 51.22 -9.98 9.91
CA ASN A 7 50.50 -9.47 8.73
C ASN A 7 49.07 -10.04 8.62
N LEU A 8 48.86 -11.32 8.94
CA LEU A 8 47.53 -11.94 8.92
C LEU A 8 46.61 -11.36 10.02
N LYS A 9 47.16 -11.11 11.21
CA LYS A 9 46.42 -10.46 12.31
C LYS A 9 46.05 -9.01 11.94
N THR A 10 46.96 -8.26 11.33
CA THR A 10 46.69 -6.88 10.89
C THR A 10 45.61 -6.84 9.82
N LEU A 11 45.64 -7.75 8.84
CA LEU A 11 44.59 -7.89 7.81
C LEU A 11 43.23 -8.24 8.41
N ALA A 12 43.19 -9.16 9.38
CA ALA A 12 41.94 -9.52 10.07
C ALA A 12 41.35 -8.35 10.86
N ILE A 13 42.19 -7.56 11.54
CA ILE A 13 41.76 -6.35 12.28
C ILE A 13 41.24 -5.28 11.32
N VAL A 14 41.92 -5.05 10.19
CA VAL A 14 41.48 -4.09 9.16
C VAL A 14 40.17 -4.55 8.53
N ALA A 15 40.03 -5.83 8.20
CA ALA A 15 38.78 -6.38 7.66
C ALA A 15 37.63 -6.27 8.66
N PHE A 16 37.88 -6.52 9.96
CA PHE A 16 36.90 -6.35 11.02
C PHE A 16 36.52 -4.87 11.22
N ALA A 17 37.49 -3.96 11.20
CA ALA A 17 37.25 -2.52 11.27
C ALA A 17 36.44 -2.01 10.07
N LEU A 18 36.76 -2.47 8.85
CA LEU A 18 35.99 -2.13 7.65
C LEU A 18 34.56 -2.70 7.71
N ALA A 19 34.38 -3.93 8.21
CA ALA A 19 33.06 -4.51 8.42
C ALA A 19 32.22 -3.72 9.44
N LEU A 20 32.85 -3.19 10.50
CA LEU A 20 32.20 -2.31 11.47
C LEU A 20 31.89 -0.92 10.90
N CYS A 21 32.76 -0.37 10.05
CA CYS A 21 32.51 0.91 9.36
C CYS A 21 31.33 0.83 8.37
N VAL A 22 31.02 -0.35 7.83
CA VAL A 22 29.86 -0.55 6.93
C VAL A 22 28.53 -0.52 7.71
N GLN A 23 28.54 -0.64 9.04
CA GLN A 23 27.29 -0.75 9.83
C GLN A 23 26.65 0.60 10.23
N VAL A 24 27.22 1.76 9.91
CA VAL A 24 26.75 3.03 10.48
C VAL A 24 26.69 4.18 9.48
N THR A 25 25.88 4.02 8.43
CA THR A 25 25.25 5.18 7.76
C THR A 25 23.77 4.92 7.47
N LEU A 26 23.03 4.27 8.37
CA LEU A 26 21.57 4.31 8.33
C LEU A 26 21.13 5.71 8.76
N GLY A 27 21.20 6.66 7.83
CA GLY A 27 20.58 7.96 8.00
C GLY A 27 19.10 7.79 8.30
N SER A 28 18.54 8.73 9.06
CA SER A 28 17.10 8.76 9.29
C SER A 28 16.37 9.01 7.96
N VAL A 29 15.42 8.13 7.62
CA VAL A 29 14.56 8.27 6.46
C VAL A 29 13.66 9.48 6.68
N THR A 30 13.84 10.49 5.84
CA THR A 30 12.95 11.64 5.69
C THR A 30 12.37 11.58 4.29
N CYS A 31 11.05 11.50 4.17
CA CYS A 31 10.40 11.24 2.88
C CYS A 31 10.80 12.28 1.82
N GLU A 32 10.88 13.55 2.20
CA GLU A 32 11.20 14.68 1.33
C GLU A 32 12.63 14.61 0.75
N ASN A 33 13.51 13.81 1.35
CA ASN A 33 14.88 13.58 0.87
C ASN A 33 14.98 12.37 -0.07
N LEU A 34 13.91 11.59 -0.24
CA LEU A 34 13.90 10.41 -1.09
C LEU A 34 13.69 10.79 -2.55
N ASN A 35 14.36 10.05 -3.44
CA ASN A 35 14.14 10.15 -4.86
C ASN A 35 12.95 9.26 -5.28
N LYS A 36 12.58 9.35 -6.57
CA LYS A 36 11.46 8.61 -7.16
C LYS A 36 11.55 7.11 -6.92
N ASP A 37 12.75 6.52 -6.99
CA ASP A 37 12.95 5.07 -6.93
C ASP A 37 12.96 4.50 -5.51
N SER A 38 13.05 5.35 -4.49
CA SER A 38 13.05 4.97 -3.07
C SER A 38 11.84 5.47 -2.28
N CYS A 39 11.03 6.36 -2.84
CA CYS A 39 9.90 6.97 -2.14
C CYS A 39 8.74 6.00 -1.86
N ALA A 40 8.24 5.32 -2.88
CA ALA A 40 7.07 4.46 -2.73
C ALA A 40 7.36 3.30 -1.76
N PHE A 41 6.44 3.09 -0.82
CA PHE A 41 6.54 2.11 0.26
C PHE A 41 7.68 2.37 1.26
N ALA A 42 8.23 3.58 1.32
CA ALA A 42 9.12 3.96 2.41
C ALA A 42 8.33 4.41 3.66
N ILE A 43 8.97 4.27 4.82
CA ILE A 43 8.49 4.71 6.13
C ILE A 43 9.58 5.60 6.73
N SER A 44 9.20 6.81 7.09
CA SER A 44 10.09 7.77 7.73
C SER A 44 10.58 7.27 9.09
N SER A 45 11.61 7.93 9.62
CA SER A 45 12.06 7.71 11.00
C SER A 45 10.98 8.01 12.04
N THR A 46 10.00 8.87 11.72
CA THR A 46 8.85 9.17 12.59
C THR A 46 7.77 8.09 12.55
N GLY A 47 7.84 7.15 11.59
CA GLY A 47 6.85 6.08 11.41
C GLY A 47 5.68 6.41 10.48
N LYS A 48 5.75 7.55 9.81
CA LYS A 48 4.78 7.95 8.79
C LYS A 48 5.19 7.38 7.44
N ARG A 49 4.22 6.98 6.63
CA ARG A 49 4.46 6.44 5.27
C ARG A 49 4.78 7.57 4.29
N CYS A 50 5.69 7.30 3.37
CA CYS A 50 6.03 8.21 2.29
C CYS A 50 5.10 8.01 1.08
N VAL A 51 4.79 9.11 0.39
CA VAL A 51 3.92 9.15 -0.79
C VAL A 51 4.65 9.82 -1.94
N LEU A 52 4.61 9.15 -3.10
CA LEU A 52 5.13 9.69 -4.35
C LEU A 52 4.02 10.47 -5.05
N ASP A 53 4.26 11.76 -5.25
CA ASP A 53 3.40 12.66 -6.02
C ASP A 53 4.01 12.93 -7.38
N LYS A 54 3.14 13.22 -8.35
CA LYS A 54 3.50 13.67 -9.69
C LYS A 54 2.87 15.03 -9.97
N SER A 55 3.69 15.97 -10.40
CA SER A 55 3.27 17.32 -10.79
C SER A 55 3.78 17.66 -12.19
N LEU A 56 3.15 18.64 -12.84
CA LEU A 56 3.59 19.17 -14.13
C LEU A 56 4.14 20.58 -13.94
N ARG A 57 5.33 20.83 -14.48
CA ARG A 57 5.87 22.20 -14.59
C ARG A 57 5.15 22.96 -15.69
N ARG A 58 5.27 24.29 -15.67
CA ARG A 58 4.81 25.17 -16.77
C ARG A 58 5.41 24.80 -18.13
N SER A 59 6.58 24.16 -18.15
CA SER A 59 7.23 23.63 -19.35
C SER A 59 6.59 22.34 -19.90
N GLY A 60 5.64 21.73 -19.19
CA GLY A 60 5.09 20.40 -19.51
C GLY A 60 5.91 19.23 -18.95
N GLU A 61 7.03 19.50 -18.28
CA GLU A 61 7.89 18.49 -17.67
C GLU A 61 7.23 17.85 -16.44
N GLN A 62 7.30 16.52 -16.35
CA GLN A 62 6.80 15.74 -15.22
C GLN A 62 7.82 15.74 -14.08
N VAL A 63 7.42 16.22 -12.91
CA VAL A 63 8.25 16.24 -11.70
C VAL A 63 7.65 15.32 -10.66
N TYR A 64 8.52 14.49 -10.09
CA TYR A 64 8.16 13.60 -9.01
C TYR A 64 8.66 14.18 -7.69
N THR A 65 7.79 14.19 -6.69
CA THR A 65 8.14 14.67 -5.34
C THR A 65 7.70 13.63 -4.32
N CYS A 66 8.55 13.34 -3.35
CA CYS A 66 8.21 12.47 -2.24
C CYS A 66 7.78 13.32 -1.04
N ARG A 67 6.71 12.90 -0.35
CA ARG A 67 6.17 13.61 0.83
C ARG A 67 5.82 12.63 1.93
N THR A 68 5.86 13.13 3.17
CA THR A 68 5.34 12.39 4.32
C THR A 68 3.81 12.43 4.32
N SER A 69 3.16 11.28 4.46
CA SER A 69 1.70 11.17 4.63
C SER A 69 1.28 11.16 6.10
N GLU A 70 -0.02 11.27 6.36
CA GLU A 70 -0.59 11.10 7.70
C GLU A 70 -0.88 9.64 8.07
N ILE A 71 -0.54 8.69 7.19
CA ILE A 71 -0.75 7.26 7.45
C ILE A 71 0.45 6.73 8.24
N GLU A 72 0.18 6.27 9.45
CA GLU A 72 1.18 5.61 10.31
C GLU A 72 1.36 4.14 9.90
N ALA A 73 2.59 3.65 10.01
CA ALA A 73 2.92 2.23 9.86
C ALA A 73 3.14 1.59 11.23
N ASP A 74 3.19 0.26 11.31
CA ASP A 74 3.63 -0.45 12.52
C ASP A 74 4.97 0.15 13.02
N ASN A 75 5.04 0.43 14.32
CA ASN A 75 6.22 1.00 14.97
C ASN A 75 7.52 0.21 14.73
N LYS A 76 7.44 -1.10 14.45
CA LYS A 76 8.58 -1.96 14.12
C LYS A 76 9.14 -1.73 12.71
N LEU A 77 8.41 -1.02 11.86
CA LEU A 77 8.76 -0.76 10.47
C LEU A 77 9.29 0.65 10.24
N LYS A 78 9.50 1.44 11.31
CA LYS A 78 10.09 2.79 11.23
C LYS A 78 11.44 2.76 10.51
N ASN A 79 11.75 3.87 9.83
CA ASN A 79 13.04 4.08 9.19
C ASN A 79 13.38 3.01 8.13
N ARG A 80 12.41 2.66 7.27
CA ARG A 80 12.52 1.56 6.31
C ARG A 80 12.23 2.03 4.90
N ILE A 81 13.10 1.67 3.96
CA ILE A 81 12.83 1.74 2.52
C ILE A 81 12.61 0.31 2.06
N GLU A 82 11.50 0.05 1.37
CA GLU A 82 11.20 -1.31 0.92
C GLU A 82 12.24 -1.80 -0.09
N THR A 83 12.46 -3.11 -0.18
CA THR A 83 13.42 -3.71 -1.12
C THR A 83 12.77 -3.99 -2.48
N ASP A 84 13.57 -4.05 -3.55
CA ASP A 84 13.06 -4.41 -4.88
C ASP A 84 12.50 -5.82 -4.93
N ASN A 85 13.06 -6.74 -4.13
CA ASN A 85 12.53 -8.08 -3.96
C ASN A 85 11.09 -8.05 -3.45
N CYS A 86 10.80 -7.21 -2.46
CA CYS A 86 9.44 -7.06 -1.94
C CYS A 86 8.51 -6.35 -2.91
N VAL A 87 9.00 -5.33 -3.61
CA VAL A 87 8.23 -4.67 -4.67
C VAL A 87 7.79 -5.67 -5.73
N GLN A 88 8.72 -6.52 -6.20
CA GLN A 88 8.43 -7.54 -7.20
C GLN A 88 7.54 -8.68 -6.67
N SER A 89 7.81 -9.17 -5.46
CA SER A 89 7.08 -10.30 -4.86
C SER A 89 5.62 -9.94 -4.59
N CYS A 90 5.36 -8.72 -4.12
CA CYS A 90 4.02 -8.21 -3.87
C CYS A 90 3.32 -7.65 -5.11
N GLY A 91 4.00 -7.55 -6.26
CA GLY A 91 3.42 -7.03 -7.49
C GLY A 91 3.10 -5.53 -7.44
N VAL A 92 3.81 -4.77 -6.60
CA VAL A 92 3.70 -3.31 -6.54
C VAL A 92 4.77 -2.64 -7.43
N ASN A 93 4.71 -1.32 -7.59
CA ASN A 93 5.64 -0.57 -8.43
C ASN A 93 6.24 0.64 -7.70
N ARG A 94 7.54 0.91 -7.91
CA ARG A 94 8.20 2.11 -7.35
C ARG A 94 7.59 3.43 -7.83
N ASN A 95 6.95 3.40 -9.00
CA ASN A 95 6.28 4.53 -9.60
C ASN A 95 4.82 4.68 -9.16
N THR A 96 4.33 3.84 -8.22
CA THR A 96 2.99 3.98 -7.66
C THR A 96 2.86 5.38 -7.06
N LEU A 97 1.85 6.11 -7.52
CA LEU A 97 1.51 7.44 -7.05
C LEU A 97 0.46 7.34 -5.97
N GLY A 98 0.57 8.16 -4.94
CA GLY A 98 -0.38 8.13 -3.84
C GLY A 98 -0.38 6.80 -3.08
N ILE A 99 -1.43 6.63 -2.28
CA ILE A 99 -1.79 5.39 -1.60
C ILE A 99 -3.27 5.16 -1.91
N SER A 100 -3.60 4.01 -2.50
CA SER A 100 -4.98 3.62 -2.81
C SER A 100 -5.17 2.12 -2.58
N SER A 101 -6.38 1.76 -2.19
CA SER A 101 -6.87 0.39 -2.04
C SER A 101 -7.38 -0.22 -3.35
N ASP A 102 -7.56 0.57 -4.42
CA ASP A 102 -8.16 0.12 -5.70
C ASP A 102 -7.48 -1.12 -6.28
N SER A 103 -6.16 -1.25 -6.10
CA SER A 103 -5.40 -2.42 -6.58
C SER A 103 -5.89 -3.75 -5.99
N LEU A 104 -6.53 -3.75 -4.80
CA LEU A 104 -7.10 -4.95 -4.19
C LEU A 104 -8.25 -5.56 -5.01
N LEU A 105 -8.88 -4.76 -5.87
CA LEU A 105 -9.90 -5.22 -6.81
C LEU A 105 -9.30 -6.00 -7.99
N GLU A 106 -8.00 -5.85 -8.24
CA GLU A 106 -7.30 -6.53 -9.33
C GLU A 106 -6.86 -7.94 -8.90
N CYS A 107 -7.46 -8.97 -9.48
CA CYS A 107 -7.14 -10.37 -9.17
C CYS A 107 -5.64 -10.70 -9.30
N HIS A 108 -4.96 -10.13 -10.31
CA HIS A 108 -3.52 -10.35 -10.50
C HIS A 108 -2.69 -9.78 -9.34
N PHE A 109 -3.00 -8.55 -8.91
CA PHE A 109 -2.33 -7.90 -7.79
C PHE A 109 -2.58 -8.69 -6.49
N THR A 110 -3.84 -8.99 -6.18
CA THR A 110 -4.21 -9.70 -4.96
C THR A 110 -3.57 -11.08 -4.89
N LYS A 111 -3.44 -11.79 -6.02
CA LYS A 111 -2.69 -13.07 -6.07
C LYS A 111 -1.21 -12.91 -5.72
N LYS A 112 -0.56 -11.81 -6.14
CA LYS A 112 0.84 -11.51 -5.79
C LYS A 112 0.99 -11.10 -4.33
N LEU A 113 0.13 -10.20 -3.86
CA LEU A 113 0.07 -9.75 -2.46
C LEU A 113 -0.13 -10.93 -1.50
N CYS A 114 -1.03 -11.85 -1.83
CA CYS A 114 -1.34 -13.04 -1.04
C CYS A 114 -0.37 -14.21 -1.27
N SER A 115 0.64 -14.05 -2.13
CA SER A 115 1.66 -15.10 -2.32
C SER A 115 2.49 -15.25 -1.04
N PRO A 116 3.00 -16.46 -0.70
CA PRO A 116 3.82 -16.65 0.48
C PRO A 116 5.05 -15.75 0.51
N GLU A 117 5.63 -15.45 -0.66
CA GLU A 117 6.80 -14.57 -0.78
C GLU A 117 6.51 -13.14 -0.34
N CYS A 118 5.37 -12.58 -0.75
CA CYS A 118 4.99 -11.26 -0.27
C CYS A 118 4.48 -11.31 1.17
N TYR A 119 3.48 -12.16 1.42
CA TYR A 119 2.67 -12.13 2.64
C TYR A 119 3.50 -12.41 3.90
N LYS A 120 4.55 -13.24 3.79
CA LYS A 120 5.41 -13.61 4.94
C LYS A 120 6.69 -12.78 5.03
N HIS A 121 7.23 -12.31 3.92
CA HIS A 121 8.57 -11.69 3.90
C HIS A 121 8.55 -10.16 3.71
N CYS A 122 7.41 -9.57 3.35
CA CYS A 122 7.29 -8.14 3.04
C CYS A 122 6.28 -7.42 3.96
N PRO A 123 6.57 -7.37 5.28
CA PRO A 123 5.61 -6.90 6.28
C PRO A 123 5.16 -5.45 6.08
N ASN A 124 5.98 -4.60 5.46
CA ASN A 124 5.61 -3.20 5.26
C ASN A 124 4.56 -3.00 4.15
N ILE A 125 4.68 -3.73 3.03
CA ILE A 125 3.64 -3.73 1.98
C ILE A 125 2.38 -4.42 2.50
N VAL A 126 2.53 -5.55 3.20
CA VAL A 126 1.39 -6.28 3.76
C VAL A 126 0.65 -5.43 4.80
N ASP A 127 1.37 -4.77 5.71
CA ASP A 127 0.78 -3.84 6.70
C ASP A 127 0.00 -2.71 6.02
N LEU A 128 0.53 -2.14 4.94
CA LEU A 128 -0.17 -1.10 4.18
C LEU A 128 -1.51 -1.62 3.65
N TYR A 129 -1.49 -2.70 2.89
CA TYR A 129 -2.70 -3.22 2.26
C TYR A 129 -3.65 -3.87 3.25
N PHE A 130 -3.17 -4.37 4.39
CA PHE A 130 -4.01 -4.85 5.47
C PHE A 130 -4.86 -3.71 6.04
N ASN A 131 -4.23 -2.57 6.33
CA ASN A 131 -4.91 -1.40 6.86
C ASN A 131 -5.81 -0.74 5.81
N LEU A 132 -5.41 -0.71 4.54
CA LEU A 132 -6.26 -0.23 3.45
C LEU A 132 -7.51 -1.09 3.27
N ALA A 133 -7.35 -2.42 3.23
CA ALA A 133 -8.47 -3.35 3.15
C ALA A 133 -9.42 -3.16 4.36
N ALA A 134 -8.87 -3.03 5.57
CA ALA A 134 -9.66 -2.79 6.76
C ALA A 134 -10.45 -1.47 6.69
N GLY A 135 -9.85 -0.43 6.11
CA GLY A 135 -10.52 0.85 5.83
C GLY A 135 -11.70 0.72 4.84
N GLU A 136 -11.65 -0.26 3.94
CA GLU A 136 -12.75 -0.62 3.04
C GLU A 136 -13.73 -1.64 3.64
N GLY A 137 -13.55 -2.05 4.89
CA GLY A 137 -14.37 -3.08 5.54
C GLY A 137 -14.06 -4.51 5.10
N VAL A 138 -12.93 -4.73 4.44
CA VAL A 138 -12.45 -6.05 3.99
C VAL A 138 -11.35 -6.56 4.90
N TYR A 139 -11.40 -7.85 5.25
CA TYR A 139 -10.33 -8.49 6.01
C TYR A 139 -9.34 -9.16 5.05
N LEU A 140 -8.14 -8.60 4.91
CA LEU A 140 -7.13 -9.06 3.95
C LEU A 140 -6.81 -10.58 4.07
N PRO A 141 -6.65 -11.19 5.25
CA PRO A 141 -6.39 -12.63 5.34
C PRO A 141 -7.50 -13.48 4.73
N ARG A 142 -8.77 -13.10 4.94
CA ARG A 142 -9.92 -13.77 4.31
C ARG A 142 -9.90 -13.59 2.79
N LEU A 143 -9.57 -12.40 2.31
CA LEU A 143 -9.39 -12.14 0.87
C LEU A 143 -8.31 -13.07 0.28
N CYS A 144 -7.22 -13.30 1.01
CA CYS A 144 -6.14 -14.20 0.58
C CYS A 144 -6.52 -15.68 0.60
N GLU A 145 -7.32 -16.12 1.58
CA GLU A 145 -7.86 -17.50 1.63
C GLU A 145 -8.74 -17.80 0.40
N GLU A 146 -9.59 -16.83 0.02
CA GLU A 146 -10.47 -16.94 -1.15
C GLU A 146 -9.68 -17.03 -2.48
N GLN A 147 -8.47 -16.48 -2.55
CA GLN A 147 -7.58 -16.62 -3.72
C GLN A 147 -6.84 -17.96 -3.78
N GLY A 148 -6.61 -18.62 -2.63
CA GLY A 148 -5.94 -19.92 -2.55
C GLY A 148 -6.83 -21.09 -3.00
N GLY A 149 -8.15 -20.92 -2.93
CA GLY A 149 -9.14 -21.88 -3.40
C GLY A 149 -9.38 -21.79 -4.90
N ASN A 150 -8.50 -22.40 -5.72
CA ASN A 150 -8.74 -22.73 -7.14
C ASN A 150 -9.63 -21.71 -7.91
N GLY A 151 -9.06 -20.55 -8.24
CA GLY A 151 -9.73 -19.37 -8.81
C GLY A 151 -10.47 -19.56 -10.14
N ARG A 152 -11.60 -20.28 -10.12
CA ARG A 152 -12.55 -20.37 -11.24
C ARG A 152 -13.90 -19.72 -11.00
N ARG A 153 -14.23 -19.24 -9.80
CA ARG A 153 -15.50 -18.55 -9.56
C ARG A 153 -15.38 -17.54 -8.42
N GLY A 154 -15.53 -16.27 -8.77
CA GLY A 154 -15.65 -15.18 -7.82
C GLY A 154 -16.03 -13.91 -8.53
N MET A 155 -17.14 -13.94 -9.29
CA MET A 155 -17.81 -12.69 -9.67
C MET A 155 -18.20 -12.03 -8.34
N ALA A 156 -17.59 -10.90 -8.01
CA ALA A 156 -18.00 -10.13 -6.84
C ALA A 156 -19.42 -9.63 -7.10
N GLU A 157 -20.42 -10.26 -6.48
CA GLU A 157 -21.77 -9.68 -6.44
C GLU A 157 -21.72 -8.44 -5.55
N ILE A 158 -21.82 -7.27 -6.18
CA ILE A 158 -22.12 -6.02 -5.49
C ILE A 158 -23.55 -6.14 -4.97
N ARG A 159 -23.73 -6.60 -3.73
CA ARG A 159 -25.02 -6.57 -3.05
C ARG A 159 -25.30 -5.14 -2.58
N SER A 160 -25.91 -4.36 -3.45
CA SER A 160 -26.57 -3.10 -3.07
C SER A 160 -27.88 -3.44 -2.34
N SER A 161 -27.88 -3.39 -1.01
CA SER A 161 -29.08 -3.57 -0.19
C SER A 161 -30.00 -2.35 -0.30
N GLY A 162 -30.78 -2.28 -1.38
CA GLY A 162 -31.99 -1.47 -1.44
C GLY A 162 -33.11 -2.17 -0.69
N ILE A 163 -33.18 -2.01 0.64
CA ILE A 163 -34.37 -2.38 1.40
C ILE A 163 -35.47 -1.36 1.05
N VAL A 164 -36.45 -1.80 0.26
CA VAL A 164 -37.75 -1.15 0.15
C VAL A 164 -38.71 -2.01 0.96
N THR A 165 -39.13 -1.50 2.12
CA THR A 165 -40.21 -2.10 2.91
C THR A 165 -41.54 -1.95 2.15
N PRO A 166 -42.30 -3.02 1.91
CA PRO A 166 -43.66 -2.90 1.39
C PRO A 166 -44.55 -2.25 2.47
N ALA A 167 -45.26 -1.18 2.09
CA ALA A 167 -46.29 -0.59 2.93
C ALA A 167 -47.44 -1.59 3.16
N PRO A 168 -48.06 -1.65 4.35
CA PRO A 168 -49.20 -2.54 4.57
C PRO A 168 -50.41 -2.06 3.76
N GLU A 169 -50.95 -2.94 2.92
CA GLU A 169 -52.22 -2.70 2.23
C GLU A 169 -53.36 -2.62 3.24
N MET A 170 -53.99 -1.45 3.33
CA MET A 170 -55.26 -1.28 4.03
C MET A 170 -56.20 -0.44 3.15
N GLY A 171 -57.20 -1.12 2.59
CA GLY A 171 -58.55 -0.57 2.35
C GLY A 171 -58.67 0.63 1.41
N VAL A 172 -59.05 0.34 0.16
CA VAL A 172 -59.54 1.28 -0.86
C VAL A 172 -60.52 2.32 -0.29
N LYS A 173 -60.21 3.60 -0.49
CA LYS A 173 -61.20 4.66 -0.81
C LYS A 173 -60.60 5.60 -1.87
N PRO A 174 -61.25 5.84 -3.01
CA PRO A 174 -60.74 6.75 -4.02
C PRO A 174 -60.99 8.19 -3.58
N ALA A 175 -59.93 8.94 -3.29
CA ALA A 175 -59.99 10.38 -3.14
C ALA A 175 -59.47 11.02 -4.44
N ASN A 176 -60.37 11.65 -5.19
CA ASN A 176 -60.03 12.47 -6.36
C ASN A 176 -59.04 13.56 -5.95
N PHE A 177 -57.84 13.57 -6.53
CA PHE A 177 -56.98 14.74 -6.52
C PHE A 177 -56.49 15.06 -7.93
N MET A 178 -56.82 16.27 -8.35
CA MET A 178 -56.53 16.84 -9.65
C MET A 178 -55.02 16.99 -9.86
N ILE A 179 -54.57 16.69 -11.08
CA ILE A 179 -53.20 16.87 -11.53
C ILE A 179 -52.99 18.36 -11.84
N SER A 180 -52.11 19.03 -11.10
CA SER A 180 -51.55 20.33 -11.50
C SER A 180 -50.18 20.11 -12.15
N PRO A 181 -49.91 20.67 -13.34
CA PRO A 181 -48.61 20.55 -13.98
C PRO A 181 -47.58 21.49 -13.33
N ALA A 182 -46.38 20.99 -13.05
CA ALA A 182 -45.24 21.78 -12.62
C ALA A 182 -44.54 22.42 -13.83
N MET A 183 -44.25 23.73 -13.73
CA MET A 183 -43.58 24.54 -14.76
C MET A 183 -42.05 24.33 -14.78
N THR A 184 -41.48 24.64 -15.95
CA THR A 184 -40.06 24.58 -16.33
C THR A 184 -39.17 25.61 -15.62
N PRO A 185 -37.86 25.35 -15.45
CA PRO A 185 -36.93 26.30 -14.85
C PRO A 185 -36.38 27.32 -15.87
N PHE A 186 -36.11 28.53 -15.40
CA PHE A 186 -35.23 29.52 -16.04
C PHE A 186 -33.77 29.22 -15.69
#